data_AF-A0A821MXU1-F1
#
_entry.id   AF-A0A821MXU1-F1
#
_cell.length_a   1.000
_cell.length_b   1.000
_cell.length_c   1.000
_cell.angle_alpha   90.00
_cell.angle_beta   90.00
_cell.angle_gamma   90.00
#
_symmetry.space_group_name_H-M   'P 1'
#
loop_
_entity.id
_entity.type
_entity.pdbx_description
1 polymer ?
#
loop_
_entity_poly.entity_id
_entity_poly.type
_entity_poly.pdbx_seq_one_letter_code
_entity_poly.pdbx_strand_id
1 'polypeptide(L)' 'RHLPIVERISPGSLPPQWVQCDLRQLDMAVLGKFSVIMADPPWDIHMELPYGTMADEEMRRLDIPSLQDDGYIFLW' A
#
# COMPACT_ATOMS: atom_id res chain seq x y z
N ARG A 1 17.82 -21.22 -10.81
CA ARG A 1 18.80 -21.18 -9.70
C ARG A 1 18.30 -20.15 -8.69
N HIS A 2 17.52 -20.59 -7.70
CA HIS A 2 17.04 -19.76 -6.61
C HIS A 2 18.19 -19.58 -5.61
N LEU A 3 18.65 -18.35 -5.42
CA LEU A 3 19.47 -18.00 -4.27
C LEU A 3 18.51 -17.79 -3.08
N PRO A 4 18.82 -18.31 -1.89
CA PRO A 4 18.03 -18.00 -0.71
C PRO A 4 18.23 -16.53 -0.38
N ILE A 5 17.14 -15.77 -0.29
CA ILE A 5 17.16 -14.45 0.33
C ILE A 5 17.50 -14.73 1.80
N VAL A 6 18.75 -14.51 2.18
CA VAL A 6 19.14 -14.47 3.58
C VAL A 6 18.48 -13.21 4.14
N GLU A 7 17.32 -13.37 4.76
CA GLU A 7 16.65 -12.30 5.50
C GLU A 7 17.58 -11.87 6.63
N ARG A 8 18.35 -10.80 6.39
CA ARG A 8 18.99 -10.06 7.45
C ARG A 8 17.91 -9.28 8.18
N ILE A 9 17.14 -9.97 9.02
CA ILE A 9 16.26 -9.31 10.00
C ILE A 9 17.20 -8.60 10.97
N SER A 10 17.30 -7.29 10.84
CA SER A 10 17.99 -6.46 11.81
C SER A 10 17.28 -6.61 13.17
N PRO A 11 18.01 -6.60 14.30
CA PRO A 11 17.38 -6.67 15.63
C PRO A 11 16.34 -5.56 15.75
N GLY A 12 15.06 -5.93 15.83
CA GLY A 12 13.92 -5.00 15.87
C GLY A 12 13.05 -4.94 14.60
N SER A 13 13.42 -5.61 13.51
CA SER A 13 12.53 -5.75 12.35
C SER A 13 11.47 -6.80 12.62
N LEU A 14 10.19 -6.41 12.49
CA LEU A 14 9.07 -7.35 12.47
C LEU A 14 9.18 -8.26 11.24
N PRO A 15 8.68 -9.52 11.31
CA PRO A 15 8.54 -10.34 10.11
C PRO A 15 7.54 -9.69 9.13
N PRO A 16 7.58 -10.05 7.83
CA PRO A 16 6.61 -9.56 6.86
C PRO A 16 5.17 -9.87 7.26
N GLN A 17 4.26 -8.91 7.08
CA GLN A 17 2.83 -9.02 7.38
C GLN A 17 2.03 -8.53 6.16
N TRP A 18 0.90 -9.17 5.86
CA TRP A 18 0.06 -8.79 4.72
C TRP A 18 -1.42 -9.08 4.98
N VAL A 19 -2.27 -8.36 4.27
CA VAL A 19 -3.72 -8.58 4.21
C VAL A 19 -4.17 -8.49 2.76
N GLN A 20 -4.87 -9.51 2.27
CA GLN A 20 -5.54 -9.45 0.97
C GLN A 20 -6.91 -8.82 1.20
N CYS A 21 -7.12 -7.61 0.66
CA CYS A 21 -8.35 -6.85 0.87
C CYS A 21 -8.67 -5.99 -0.36
N ASP A 22 -9.90 -5.46 -0.40
CA ASP A 22 -10.26 -4.35 -1.28
C ASP A 22 -10.06 -3.04 -0.50
N LEU A 23 -9.07 -2.24 -0.91
CA LEU A 23 -8.75 -0.97 -0.24
C LEU A 23 -9.90 0.04 -0.30
N ARG A 24 -10.84 -0.10 -1.24
CA ARG A 24 -12.02 0.79 -1.32
C ARG A 24 -13.01 0.56 -0.19
N GLN A 25 -12.92 -0.59 0.47
CA GLN A 25 -13.84 -1.02 1.53
C GLN A 25 -13.16 -1.18 2.89
N LEU A 26 -11.82 -1.24 2.93
CA LEU A 26 -11.07 -1.38 4.17
C LEU A 26 -11.13 -0.08 4.98
N ASP A 27 -11.55 -0.18 6.24
CA ASP A 27 -11.29 0.87 7.23
C ASP A 27 -9.79 0.92 7.52
N MET A 28 -9.09 1.85 6.89
CA MET A 28 -7.63 1.95 6.95
C MET A 28 -7.11 2.31 8.35
N ALA A 29 -7.94 2.92 9.21
CA ALA A 29 -7.54 3.31 10.56
C ALA A 29 -7.14 2.10 11.43
N VAL A 30 -7.68 0.90 11.15
CA VAL A 30 -7.35 -0.32 11.91
C VAL A 30 -5.89 -0.77 11.71
N LEU A 31 -5.22 -0.29 10.65
CA LEU A 31 -3.82 -0.62 10.37
C LEU A 31 -2.84 0.16 11.25
N GLY A 32 -3.30 1.25 11.88
CA GLY A 32 -2.47 2.12 12.71
C GLY A 32 -1.75 3.21 11.91
N LYS A 33 -0.62 3.67 12.46
CA LYS A 33 0.15 4.81 11.94
C LYS A 33 1.51 4.38 11.39
N PHE A 34 1.90 4.94 10.25
CA PHE A 34 3.11 4.58 9.52
C PHE A 34 3.97 5.81 9.23
N SER A 35 5.29 5.68 9.41
CA SER A 35 6.25 6.74 9.05
C SER A 35 6.41 6.90 7.54
N VAL A 36 6.23 5.81 6.78
CA VAL A 36 6.37 5.78 5.33
C VAL A 36 5.23 4.96 4.71
N ILE A 37 4.58 5.53 3.70
CA ILE A 37 3.62 4.83 2.84
C ILE A 37 4.22 4.72 1.44
N MET A 38 4.12 3.54 0.83
CA MET A 38 4.45 3.33 -0.58
C MET A 38 3.19 2.84 -1.29
N ALA A 39 2.82 3.51 -2.37
CA ALA A 39 1.64 3.17 -3.16
C ALA A 39 1.95 3.15 -4.65
N ASP A 40 1.51 2.09 -5.32
CA ASP A 40 1.51 1.93 -6.79
C ASP A 40 0.08 1.51 -7.20
N PRO A 41 -0.88 2.46 -7.23
CA PRO A 41 -2.27 2.15 -7.51
C PRO A 41 -2.47 1.76 -8.99
N PRO A 42 -3.49 0.95 -9.31
CA PRO A 42 -3.84 0.65 -10.68
C PRO A 42 -4.59 1.86 -11.30
N TRP A 43 -3.88 2.96 -11.55
CA TRP A 43 -4.46 4.19 -12.07
C TRP A 43 -5.31 3.94 -13.32
N ASP A 44 -6.51 4.52 -13.36
CA ASP A 44 -7.26 4.61 -14.60
C ASP A 44 -6.58 5.64 -15.53
N ILE A 45 -5.64 5.15 -16.33
CA ILE A 45 -4.93 5.92 -17.35
C ILE A 45 -5.68 5.95 -18.69
N HIS A 46 -6.96 5.54 -18.69
CA HIS A 46 -7.80 5.43 -19.88
C HIS A 46 -7.20 4.51 -20.96
N MET A 47 -6.62 3.39 -20.53
CA MET A 47 -6.16 2.31 -21.39
C MET A 47 -6.90 1.01 -21.03
N GLU A 48 -7.08 0.13 -22.02
CA GLU A 48 -7.56 -1.22 -21.76
C GLU A 48 -6.43 -2.06 -21.15
N LEU A 49 -6.54 -2.34 -19.86
CA LEU A 49 -5.59 -3.14 -19.11
C LEU A 49 -6.20 -4.50 -18.76
N PRO A 50 -5.39 -5.57 -18.61
CA PRO A 50 -5.88 -6.91 -18.29
C PRO A 50 -6.32 -7.08 -16.82
N TYR A 51 -6.54 -5.97 -16.10
CA TYR A 51 -6.92 -5.91 -14.70
C TYR A 51 -7.80 -4.69 -14.43
N GLY A 52 -8.52 -4.72 -13.29
CA GLY A 52 -9.33 -3.58 -12.86
C GLY A 52 -8.47 -2.38 -12.46
N THR A 53 -8.81 -1.21 -12.99
CA THR A 53 -8.23 0.06 -12.60
C THR A 53 -9.06 0.72 -11.49
N MET A 54 -8.48 1.74 -10.88
CA MET A 54 -9.15 2.58 -9.89
C MET A 54 -9.38 3.96 -10.50
N ALA A 55 -10.65 4.37 -10.54
CA ALA A 55 -11.01 5.67 -11.07
C ALA A 55 -10.51 6.79 -10.14
N ASP A 56 -10.30 7.97 -10.70
CA ASP A 56 -9.94 9.19 -9.99
C ASP A 56 -10.71 9.43 -8.68
N GLU A 57 -12.03 9.20 -8.70
CA GLU A 57 -12.90 9.41 -7.54
C GLU A 57 -12.68 8.34 -6.45
N GLU A 58 -12.42 7.09 -6.84
CA GLU A 58 -12.07 6.02 -5.89
C GLU A 58 -10.71 6.30 -5.24
N MET A 59 -9.73 6.75 -6.03
CA MET A 59 -8.40 7.13 -5.55
C MET A 59 -8.46 8.27 -4.53
N ARG A 60 -9.25 9.32 -4.80
CA ARG A 60 -9.42 10.47 -3.89
C ARG A 60 -10.12 10.10 -2.57
N ARG A 61 -10.86 8.99 -2.53
CA ARG A 61 -11.57 8.51 -1.34
C ARG A 61 -10.74 7.62 -0.43
N LEU A 62 -9.55 7.18 -0.86
CA LEU A 62 -8.66 6.42 0.00
C LEU A 62 -8.26 7.27 1.21
N ASP A 63 -8.52 6.75 2.42
CA ASP A 63 -8.21 7.44 3.67
C ASP A 63 -6.73 7.29 4.06
N ILE A 64 -5.85 7.68 3.14
CA ILE A 64 -4.41 7.83 3.38
C ILE A 64 -4.13 8.75 4.58
N PRO A 65 -4.86 9.87 4.81
CA PRO A 65 -4.63 10.71 5.98
C PRO A 65 -4.75 9.98 7.32
N SER A 66 -5.63 8.97 7.44
CA SER A 66 -5.74 8.17 8.67
C SER A 66 -4.45 7.41 9.02
N LEU A 67 -3.60 7.12 8.04
CA LEU A 67 -2.42 6.25 8.20
C LEU A 67 -1.17 6.97 8.69
N GLN A 68 -1.14 8.30 8.78
CA GLN A 68 0.06 9.03 9.24
C GLN A 68 -0.32 10.16 10.20
N ASP A 69 0.59 10.47 11.13
CA ASP A 69 0.56 11.71 11.91
C ASP A 69 1.68 12.64 11.41
N ASP A 70 2.89 12.08 11.26
CA ASP A 70 4.04 12.69 10.59
C ASP A 70 4.75 11.64 9.72
N GLY A 71 5.10 11.98 8.47
CA GLY A 71 5.81 11.05 7.60
C GLY A 71 5.89 11.44 6.13
N TYR A 72 6.24 10.46 5.30
CA TYR A 72 6.36 10.61 3.85
C TYR A 72 5.51 9.59 3.10
N ILE A 73 5.03 10.00 1.92
CA ILE A 73 4.42 9.11 0.94
C ILE A 73 5.27 9.07 -0.33
N PHE A 74 5.50 7.87 -0.84
CA PHE A 74 6.08 7.62 -2.16
C PHE A 74 4.97 7.04 -3.04
N LEU A 75 4.58 7.80 -4.05
CA LEU A 75 3.46 7.49 -4.94
C LEU A 75 3.98 7.43 -6.37
N TRP A 76 3.69 6.34 -7.07
CA TRP A 76 4.03 6.14 -8.48
C TRP A 76 2.98 6.73 -9.41
#